data_AF-A0A1G9X5U3-F1
#
_entry.id   AF-A0A1G9X5U3-F1
#
_cell.length_a   1.000
_cell.length_b   1.000
_cell.length_c   1.000
_cell.angle_alpha   90.00
_cell.angle_beta   90.00
_cell.angle_gamma   90.00
#
_symmetry.space_group_name_H-M   'P 1'
#
loop_
_entity.id
_entity.type
_entity.pdbx_description
1 polymer ?
#
loop_
_entity_poly.entity_id
_entity_poly.type
_entity_poly.pdbx_seq_one_letter_code
_entity_poly.pdbx_strand_id
1 'polypeptide(L)'
;MAETTFTAPDLASFLGLDALGLTATGVCLEQERALVECRLEALEEDPFCRVCGAQGVAVGTVARRLAHVPFGWRPTHLLVRLRRWRCQGCERVWRQDCSRAAAKRAVLTLAAKEWGLRAVGVEFMSELHRV
;
A
#
# COMPACT_ATOMS: atom_id res chain seq x y z
N MET A 1 14.45 -21.97 21.90
CA MET A 1 13.36 -21.03 22.26
C MET A 1 13.69 -19.72 21.59
N ALA A 2 12.83 -19.19 20.72
CA ALA A 2 13.07 -17.86 20.17
C ALA A 2 12.87 -16.84 21.31
N GLU A 3 13.91 -16.09 21.64
CA GLU A 3 13.81 -15.00 22.61
C GLU A 3 12.81 -13.97 22.08
N THR A 4 11.85 -13.58 22.91
CA THR A 4 10.90 -12.51 22.57
C THR A 4 11.61 -11.17 22.66
N THR A 5 12.19 -10.73 21.54
CA THR A 5 12.81 -9.41 21.43
C THR A 5 11.73 -8.35 21.23
N PHE A 6 11.70 -7.34 22.10
CA PHE A 6 10.82 -6.19 21.97
C PHE A 6 11.52 -5.11 21.12
N THR A 7 10.84 -4.62 20.09
CA THR A 7 11.28 -3.48 19.27
C THR A 7 10.47 -2.23 19.64
N ALA A 8 10.97 -1.06 19.26
CA ALA A 8 10.19 0.16 19.38
C ALA A 8 8.90 0.04 18.53
N PRO A 9 7.75 0.54 19.01
CA PRO A 9 6.52 0.50 18.22
C PRO A 9 6.69 1.35 16.96
N ASP A 10 6.44 0.73 15.81
CA ASP A 10 6.55 1.40 14.53
C ASP A 10 5.25 1.27 13.72
N LEU A 11 4.79 2.40 13.17
CA LEU A 11 3.51 2.49 12.47
C LEU A 11 3.45 1.57 11.24
N ALA A 12 4.59 1.36 10.57
CA ALA A 12 4.66 0.55 9.35
C ALA A 12 4.38 -0.93 9.63
N SER A 13 4.93 -1.49 10.71
CA SER A 13 4.70 -2.87 11.15
C SER A 13 3.27 -3.08 11.59
N PHE A 14 2.69 -2.14 12.35
CA PHE A 14 1.28 -2.23 12.76
C PHE A 14 0.30 -2.21 11.59
N LEU A 15 0.67 -1.55 10.49
CA LEU A 15 -0.11 -1.49 9.26
C LEU A 15 0.32 -2.53 8.22
N GLY A 16 1.29 -3.41 8.53
CA GLY A 16 1.79 -4.43 7.62
C GLY A 16 2.29 -3.87 6.28
N LEU A 17 2.90 -2.68 6.28
CA LEU A 17 3.28 -1.99 5.05
C LEU A 17 4.41 -2.68 4.29
N ASP A 18 5.35 -3.32 4.99
CA ASP A 18 6.47 -4.05 4.36
C ASP A 18 5.97 -5.19 3.46
N ALA A 19 4.91 -5.88 3.86
CA ALA A 19 4.29 -6.92 3.03
C ALA A 19 3.73 -6.35 1.71
N LEU A 20 3.33 -5.07 1.72
CA LEU A 20 2.81 -4.33 0.58
C LEU A 20 3.92 -3.59 -0.22
N GLY A 21 5.19 -3.66 0.20
CA GLY A 21 6.31 -2.95 -0.42
C GLY A 21 6.26 -1.44 -0.17
N LEU A 22 5.71 -1.02 0.97
CA LEU A 22 5.47 0.38 1.28
C LEU A 22 6.24 0.81 2.53
N THR A 23 6.79 2.02 2.49
CA THR A 23 7.34 2.70 3.67
C THR A 23 6.47 3.90 4.03
N ALA A 24 6.10 4.02 5.31
CA ALA A 24 5.39 5.19 5.82
C ALA A 24 6.32 6.41 5.88
N THR A 25 5.86 7.55 5.35
CA THR A 25 6.60 8.84 5.40
C THR A 25 5.94 9.90 6.25
N GLY A 26 4.69 9.68 6.66
CA GLY A 26 3.97 10.61 7.52
C GLY A 26 2.56 10.12 7.86
N VAL A 27 1.93 10.76 8.83
CA VAL A 27 0.56 10.48 9.23
C VAL A 27 -0.21 11.79 9.42
N CYS A 28 -1.47 11.80 8.99
CA CYS A 28 -2.43 12.87 9.24
C CYS A 28 -3.69 12.24 9.82
N LEU A 29 -4.03 12.65 11.04
CA LEU A 29 -5.18 12.15 11.77
C LEU A 29 -6.32 13.17 11.66
N GLU A 30 -7.36 12.81 10.93
CA GLU A 30 -8.59 13.58 10.82
C GLU A 30 -9.64 12.99 11.77
N GLN A 31 -10.76 13.70 11.96
CA GLN A 31 -11.86 13.21 12.79
C GLN A 31 -12.46 11.90 12.25
N GLU A 32 -12.63 11.80 10.94
CA GLU A 32 -13.32 10.69 10.28
C GLU A 32 -12.38 9.57 9.80
N ARG A 33 -11.07 9.83 9.70
CA ARG A 33 -10.11 8.88 9.12
C ARG A 33 -8.67 9.13 9.56
N ALA A 34 -7.85 8.09 9.48
CA ALA A 34 -6.40 8.19 9.51
C ALA A 34 -5.86 8.11 8.08
N LEU A 35 -5.05 9.10 7.69
CA LEU A 35 -4.30 9.09 6.44
C LEU A 35 -2.83 8.80 6.74
N VAL A 36 -2.25 7.81 6.07
CA VAL A 36 -0.83 7.48 6.18
C VAL A 36 -0.20 7.73 4.82
N GLU A 37 0.74 8.67 4.75
CA GLU A 37 1.51 8.90 3.54
C GLU A 37 2.53 7.78 3.38
N CYS A 38 2.60 7.21 2.18
CA CYS A 38 3.51 6.12 1.87
C CYS A 38 4.31 6.39 0.60
N ARG A 39 5.47 5.76 0.50
CA ARG A 39 6.22 5.57 -0.74
C ARG A 39 6.45 4.09 -0.96
N LEU A 40 6.74 3.70 -2.20
CA LEU A 40 7.27 2.36 -2.46
C LEU A 40 8.67 2.25 -1.86
N GLU A 41 9.02 1.06 -1.40
CA GLU A 41 10.38 0.74 -1.01
C GLU A 41 11.35 0.99 -2.18
N ALA A 42 12.57 1.44 -1.89
CA ALA A 42 13.55 1.80 -2.91
C ALA A 42 13.86 0.62 -3.88
N LEU A 43 13.78 -0.62 -3.39
CA LEU A 43 14.00 -1.82 -4.18
C LEU A 43 12.89 -2.09 -5.22
N GLU A 44 11.72 -1.47 -5.09
CA GLU A 44 10.62 -1.58 -6.06
C GLU A 44 10.65 -0.49 -7.14
N GLU A 45 11.62 0.43 -7.08
CA GLU A 45 11.80 1.43 -8.12
C GLU A 45 12.44 0.78 -9.37
N ASP A 46 11.61 0.46 -10.38
CA ASP A 46 12.06 0.05 -11.73
C ASP A 46 11.91 1.24 -12.71
N PRO A 47 12.99 1.99 -12.97
CA PRO A 47 12.96 3.13 -13.88
C PRO A 47 13.16 2.72 -15.35
N PHE A 48 13.10 1.44 -15.74
CA PHE A 48 13.35 1.04 -17.13
C PHE A 48 12.06 0.92 -17.95
N CYS A 49 12.12 1.39 -19.20
CA CYS A 49 10.99 1.31 -20.12
C CYS A 49 10.74 -0.14 -20.53
N ARG A 50 9.53 -0.66 -20.28
CA ARG A 50 9.11 -2.01 -20.68
C ARG A 50 9.04 -2.24 -22.20
N VAL A 51 9.17 -1.19 -23.02
CA VAL A 51 9.08 -1.29 -24.48
C VAL A 51 10.45 -1.28 -25.14
N CYS A 52 11.31 -0.30 -24.83
CA CYS A 52 12.62 -0.16 -25.48
C CYS A 52 13.81 -0.39 -24.55
N GLY A 53 13.59 -0.66 -23.26
CA GLY A 53 14.67 -0.91 -22.28
C GLY A 53 15.43 0.33 -21.81
N ALA A 54 15.27 1.50 -22.45
CA ALA A 54 15.94 2.71 -22.02
C ALA A 54 15.45 3.20 -20.66
N GLN A 55 16.36 3.77 -19.86
CA GLN A 55 16.05 4.33 -18.55
C GLN A 55 15.12 5.56 -18.68
N GLY A 56 14.21 5.68 -17.72
CA GLY A 56 13.30 6.80 -17.56
C GLY A 56 13.85 7.85 -16.62
N VAL A 57 13.51 9.12 -16.89
CA VAL A 57 13.75 10.23 -15.96
C VAL A 57 12.49 10.54 -15.17
N ALA A 58 12.64 10.94 -13.91
CA ALA A 58 11.50 11.31 -13.08
C ALA A 58 10.90 12.63 -13.58
N VAL A 59 9.58 12.64 -13.81
CA VAL A 59 8.85 13.81 -14.37
C VAL A 59 7.72 14.29 -13.46
N GLY A 60 7.65 13.77 -12.25
CA GLY A 60 6.68 14.17 -11.24
C GLY A 60 6.20 12.99 -10.41
N THR A 61 5.25 13.27 -9.52
CA THR A 61 4.67 12.31 -8.59
C THR A 61 3.15 12.44 -8.63
N VAL A 62 2.45 11.33 -8.56
CA VAL A 62 1.00 11.28 -8.37
C VAL A 62 0.68 10.60 -7.06
N ALA A 63 -0.44 10.94 -6.46
CA ALA A 63 -0.93 10.27 -5.27
C ALA A 63 -2.01 9.26 -5.63
N ARG A 64 -1.94 8.07 -5.02
CA ARG A 64 -2.98 7.04 -5.08
C ARG A 64 -3.51 6.81 -3.68
N ARG A 65 -4.79 7.08 -3.46
CA ARG A 65 -5.48 6.80 -2.20
C ARG A 65 -6.02 5.38 -2.20
N LEU A 66 -5.71 4.61 -1.16
CA LEU A 66 -6.16 3.23 -0.98
C LEU A 66 -6.77 3.06 0.42
N ALA A 67 -7.97 2.52 0.52
CA ALA A 67 -8.49 2.06 1.80
C ALA A 67 -7.70 0.83 2.27
N HIS A 68 -7.37 0.83 3.56
CA HIS A 68 -6.53 -0.18 4.19
C HIS A 68 -7.29 -0.94 5.29
N VAL A 69 -6.65 -1.97 5.84
CA VAL A 69 -7.16 -2.67 7.02
C VAL A 69 -7.40 -1.65 8.14
N PRO A 70 -8.59 -1.65 8.78
CA PRO A 70 -8.86 -0.73 9.87
C PRO A 70 -7.84 -0.89 11.00
N PHE A 71 -7.24 0.21 11.44
CA PHE A 71 -6.36 0.25 12.61
C PHE A 71 -6.89 1.21 13.66
N GLY A 72 -7.24 0.67 14.83
CA GLY A 72 -7.99 1.40 15.84
C GLY A 72 -9.45 1.60 15.44
N TRP A 73 -10.04 2.71 15.88
CA TRP A 73 -11.47 3.00 15.67
C TRP A 73 -11.75 3.84 14.42
N ARG A 74 -10.71 4.37 13.75
CA ARG A 74 -10.85 5.17 12.54
C ARG A 74 -10.57 4.33 11.30
N PRO A 75 -11.33 4.50 10.21
CA PRO A 75 -10.93 4.01 8.90
C PRO A 75 -9.52 4.49 8.53
N THR A 76 -8.68 3.56 8.07
CA THR A 76 -7.30 3.85 7.66
C THR A 76 -7.20 3.91 6.14
N HIS A 77 -6.57 4.96 5.61
CA HIS A 77 -6.26 5.08 4.19
C HIS A 77 -4.77 5.34 3.98
N LEU A 78 -4.20 4.69 2.97
CA LEU A 78 -2.84 4.96 2.51
C LEU A 78 -2.87 5.97 1.37
N LEU A 79 -2.06 7.02 1.47
CA LEU A 79 -1.78 7.98 0.41
C LEU A 79 -0.42 7.62 -0.21
N VAL A 80 -0.42 6.74 -1.20
CA VAL A 80 0.81 6.24 -1.84
C VAL A 80 1.29 7.24 -2.89
N ARG A 81 2.47 7.81 -2.67
CA ARG A 81 3.16 8.69 -3.62
C ARG A 81 3.91 7.85 -4.65
N LEU A 82 3.46 7.90 -5.90
CA LEU A 82 4.01 7.14 -7.02
C LEU A 82 4.71 8.09 -7.99
N ARG A 83 6.01 7.87 -8.22
CA ARG A 83 6.73 8.63 -9.24
C ARG A 83 6.22 8.30 -10.64
N ARG A 84 6.38 9.27 -11.53
CA ARG A 84 6.17 9.14 -12.97
C ARG A 84 7.51 9.23 -13.67
N TRP A 85 7.68 8.37 -14.65
CA TRP A 85 8.89 8.27 -15.46
C TRP A 85 8.56 8.64 -16.90
N ARG A 86 9.47 9.32 -17.59
CA ARG A 86 9.45 9.51 -19.04
C ARG A 86 10.67 8.82 -19.64
N CYS A 87 10.46 7.95 -20.62
CA CYS A 87 11.52 7.23 -21.31
C CYS A 87 12.38 8.21 -22.11
N GLN A 88 13.71 8.11 -21.99
CA GLN A 88 14.63 8.92 -22.80
C GLN A 88 14.75 8.44 -24.26
N GLY A 89 14.37 7.20 -24.57
CA GLY A 89 14.49 6.65 -25.94
C GLY A 89 13.21 6.72 -26.77
N CYS A 90 12.04 6.52 -26.16
CA CYS A 90 10.75 6.48 -26.88
C CYS A 90 9.66 7.39 -26.30
N GLU A 91 10.04 8.29 -25.38
CA GLU A 91 9.19 9.33 -24.75
C GLU A 91 7.95 8.84 -23.97
N ARG A 92 7.68 7.53 -23.95
CA ARG A 92 6.56 6.95 -23.19
C ARG A 92 6.65 7.32 -21.71
N VAL A 93 5.48 7.56 -21.11
CA VAL A 93 5.36 7.91 -19.70
C VAL A 93 4.64 6.81 -18.95
N TRP A 94 5.19 6.40 -17.80
CA TRP A 94 4.56 5.42 -16.92
C TRP A 94 4.63 5.87 -15.46
N ARG A 95 3.86 5.18 -14.61
CA ARG A 95 3.88 5.32 -13.16
C ARG A 95 4.68 4.17 -12.58
N GLN A 96 5.32 4.39 -11.44
CA GLN A 96 5.86 3.29 -10.63
C GLN A 96 4.81 2.19 -10.42
N ASP A 97 5.26 0.94 -10.48
CA ASP A 97 4.38 -0.18 -10.22
C ASP A 97 4.04 -0.25 -8.73
N CYS A 98 2.76 -0.39 -8.42
CA CYS A 98 2.21 -0.46 -7.08
C CYS A 98 1.34 -1.72 -6.93
N SER A 99 1.59 -2.72 -7.79
CA SER A 99 0.81 -3.95 -7.88
C SER A 99 0.90 -4.81 -6.61
N ARG A 100 2.04 -4.79 -5.90
CA ARG A 100 2.21 -5.45 -4.60
C ARG A 100 1.30 -4.88 -3.52
N ALA A 101 1.05 -3.57 -3.54
CA ALA A 101 0.13 -2.95 -2.59
C ALA A 101 -1.34 -3.07 -3.03
N ALA A 102 -1.63 -2.86 -4.32
CA ALA A 102 -2.99 -2.90 -4.86
C ALA A 102 -3.03 -3.13 -6.37
N ALA A 103 -3.90 -4.06 -6.79
CA ALA A 103 -4.19 -4.31 -8.20
C ALA A 103 -4.56 -3.04 -8.98
N LYS A 104 -4.32 -3.03 -10.30
CA LYS A 104 -4.57 -1.87 -11.17
C LYS A 104 -6.02 -1.38 -11.03
N ARG A 105 -6.20 -0.08 -10.75
CA ARG A 105 -7.50 0.61 -10.51
C ARG A 105 -8.25 0.20 -9.24
N ALA A 106 -7.74 -0.73 -8.44
CA ALA A 106 -8.34 -1.05 -7.14
C ALA A 106 -8.28 0.17 -6.20
N VAL A 107 -9.31 0.28 -5.36
CA VAL A 107 -9.43 1.29 -4.29
C VAL A 107 -9.03 0.74 -2.92
N LEU A 108 -8.86 -0.57 -2.81
CA LEU A 108 -8.42 -1.28 -1.60
C LEU A 108 -6.97 -1.75 -1.77
N THR A 109 -6.22 -1.82 -0.67
CA THR A 109 -4.99 -2.63 -0.65
C THR A 109 -5.32 -4.12 -0.76
N LEU A 110 -4.35 -4.94 -1.20
CA LEU A 110 -4.49 -6.39 -1.18
C LEU A 110 -4.77 -6.92 0.23
N ALA A 111 -4.06 -6.38 1.24
CA ALA A 111 -4.33 -6.70 2.65
C ALA A 111 -5.77 -6.37 3.09
N ALA A 112 -6.32 -5.23 2.66
CA ALA A 112 -7.70 -4.85 2.98
C ALA A 112 -8.73 -5.77 2.30
N LYS A 113 -8.45 -6.17 1.05
CA LYS A 113 -9.26 -7.16 0.33
C LYS A 113 -9.29 -8.49 1.08
N GLU A 114 -8.12 -9.01 1.48
CA GLU A 114 -8.02 -10.26 2.23
C GLU A 114 -8.69 -10.18 3.60
N TRP A 115 -8.49 -9.08 4.31
CA TRP A 115 -9.15 -8.83 5.59
C TRP A 115 -10.67 -8.82 5.44
N GLY A 116 -11.22 -8.12 4.45
CA GLY A 116 -12.66 -8.06 4.21
C GLY A 116 -13.26 -9.44 3.90
N LEU A 117 -12.57 -10.26 3.10
CA LEU A 117 -12.99 -11.63 2.82
C LEU A 117 -13.02 -12.49 4.08
N ARG A 118 -12.01 -12.37 4.95
CA ARG A 118 -11.97 -13.10 6.23
C ARG A 118 -13.04 -12.60 7.21
N ALA A 119 -13.23 -11.29 7.32
CA ALA A 119 -14.20 -10.70 8.24
C ALA A 119 -15.63 -11.18 7.91
N VAL A 120 -16.01 -11.14 6.63
CA VAL A 120 -17.29 -11.67 6.16
C VAL A 120 -17.39 -13.18 6.42
N GLY A 121 -16.33 -13.95 6.13
CA GLY A 121 -16.33 -15.39 6.39
C GLY A 121 -16.48 -15.77 7.87
N VAL A 122 -15.86 -15.01 8.78
CA VAL A 122 -16.01 -15.19 10.23
C VAL A 122 -17.43 -14.86 10.69
N GLU A 123 -18.05 -13.82 10.13
CA GLU A 123 -19.44 -13.44 10.43
C GLU A 123 -20.42 -14.57 10.08
N PHE A 124 -20.28 -15.19 8.90
CA PHE A 124 -21.10 -16.33 8.49
C PHE A 124 -20.95 -17.56 9.42
N MET A 125 -19.75 -17.82 9.96
CA MET A 125 -19.54 -18.95 10.88
C MET A 125 -19.98 -18.66 12.33
N SER A 126 -20.04 -17.38 12.74
CA SER A 126 -20.60 -17.00 14.04
C SER A 126 -22.13 -17.10 14.08
N GLU A 127 -22.82 -16.86 12.98
CA GLU A 127 -24.28 -17.03 12.88
C GLU A 127 -24.70 -18.50 12.87
N LEU A 128 -23.87 -19.40 12.33
CA LEU A 128 -24.12 -20.86 12.34
C LEU A 128 -24.09 -21.52 13.73
N HIS A 129 -23.51 -20.86 14.74
CA HIS A 129 -23.52 -21.34 16.14
C HIS A 129 -24.67 -20.74 16.97
N ARG A 130 -25.54 -19.94 16.37
CA ARG A 130 -26.70 -19.31 17.04
C ARG A 130 -28.05 -19.89 16.61
N VAL A 131 -28.08 -20.92 15.77
CA VAL A 131 -29.29 -21.64 15.34
C VAL A 131 -29.38 -23.00 16.00
#